data_AF-A0A1F0QRK6-F1
#
_entry.id   AF-A0A1F0QRK6-F1
#
_cell.length_a   1.000
_cell.length_b   1.000
_cell.length_c   1.000
_cell.angle_alpha   90.00
_cell.angle_beta   90.00
_cell.angle_gamma   90.00
#
_symmetry.space_group_name_H-M   'P 1'
#
loop_
_entity.id
_entity.type
_entity.pdbx_description
1 polymer ?
#
loop_
_entity_poly.entity_id
_entity_poly.type
_entity_poly.pdbx_seq_one_letter_code
_entity_poly.pdbx_strand_id
1 'polypeptide(L)'
;MSPLLLLILVVGGGAWFLSSRNGKKQKELRESQRFEDALADARRWTERLGGQVMNLSGTDTASQQAMADASERFTAANSAISQATTAKQAQLARESALEGLYYVAAAREIMGMDPGPELPPLEGQRQAGKVTETRTVEANGETLTASPSASAQTPNYYPGGVVAGRPVPAGWYSRPWWADALTTGVWMVGYSMMFNAMFAGMSGVGYSAAAAESGDWGGDLGGAEGMDGGALDGAGDMGSGDAGGGDDGGFFDGLFGGDGGDGGMFDFDFDF
;
A
#
# COMPACT_ATOMS: atom_id res chain seq x y z
N MET A 1 1.62 -5.45 60.10
CA MET A 1 0.53 -5.04 59.16
C MET A 1 -0.80 -5.34 59.81
N SER A 2 -1.69 -4.33 59.91
CA SER A 2 -3.01 -4.51 60.52
C SER A 2 -3.88 -5.43 59.64
N PRO A 3 -4.72 -6.31 60.21
CA PRO A 3 -5.57 -7.23 59.44
C PRO A 3 -6.51 -6.51 58.45
N LEU A 4 -6.88 -5.26 58.74
CA LEU A 4 -7.65 -4.40 57.84
C LEU A 4 -6.92 -4.10 56.52
N LEU A 5 -5.59 -3.91 56.55
CA LEU A 5 -4.79 -3.59 55.36
C LEU A 5 -4.66 -4.80 54.42
N LEU A 6 -4.55 -6.00 54.98
CA LEU A 6 -4.55 -7.26 54.21
C LEU A 6 -5.88 -7.47 53.49
N LEU A 7 -6.99 -7.17 54.16
CA LEU A 7 -8.33 -7.35 53.59
C LEU A 7 -8.58 -6.37 52.43
N ILE A 8 -8.13 -5.13 52.56
CA ILE A 8 -8.20 -4.12 51.48
C ILE A 8 -7.33 -4.53 50.28
N LEU A 9 -6.13 -5.06 50.53
CA LEU A 9 -5.24 -5.55 49.45
C LEU A 9 -5.85 -6.73 48.68
N VAL A 10 -6.46 -7.68 49.38
CA VAL A 10 -7.09 -8.86 48.75
C VAL A 10 -8.32 -8.46 47.94
N VAL A 11 -9.18 -7.58 48.48
CA VAL A 11 -10.38 -7.11 47.78
C VAL A 11 -10.01 -6.21 46.58
N GLY A 12 -9.06 -5.29 46.77
CA GLY A 12 -8.57 -4.42 45.70
C GLY A 12 -7.87 -5.20 44.58
N GLY A 13 -7.01 -6.15 44.93
CA GLY A 13 -6.34 -7.05 43.97
C GLY A 13 -7.32 -7.94 43.22
N GLY A 14 -8.34 -8.49 43.91
CA GLY A 14 -9.40 -9.29 43.28
C GLY A 14 -10.27 -8.49 42.31
N ALA A 15 -10.67 -7.28 42.68
CA ALA A 15 -11.45 -6.38 41.81
C ALA A 15 -10.65 -5.95 40.57
N TRP A 16 -9.36 -5.61 40.74
CA TRP A 16 -8.48 -5.25 39.62
C TRP A 16 -8.20 -6.45 38.69
N PHE A 17 -8.00 -7.64 39.24
CA PHE A 17 -7.81 -8.86 38.45
C PHE A 17 -9.06 -9.22 37.61
N LEU A 18 -10.26 -9.11 38.19
CA LEU A 18 -11.52 -9.35 37.45
C LEU A 18 -11.76 -8.27 36.37
N SER A 19 -11.54 -7.00 36.71
CA SER A 19 -11.71 -5.88 35.77
C SER A 19 -10.72 -5.95 34.60
N SER A 20 -9.46 -6.33 34.85
CA SER A 20 -8.44 -6.46 33.80
C SER A 20 -8.72 -7.63 32.86
N ARG A 21 -9.29 -8.74 33.36
CA ARG A 21 -9.67 -9.91 32.54
C ARG A 21 -10.86 -9.61 31.63
N ASN A 22 -11.87 -8.91 32.15
CA ASN A 22 -13.00 -8.43 31.33
C ASN A 22 -12.54 -7.43 30.26
N GLY A 23 -11.61 -6.54 30.61
CA GLY A 23 -11.01 -5.60 29.65
C GLY A 23 -10.30 -6.29 28.48
N LYS A 24 -9.50 -7.33 28.77
CA LYS A 24 -8.79 -8.12 27.73
C LYS A 24 -9.76 -8.87 26.81
N LYS A 25 -10.74 -9.58 27.37
CA LYS A 25 -11.75 -10.32 26.58
C LYS A 25 -12.58 -9.39 25.69
N GLN A 26 -12.92 -8.20 26.18
CA GLN A 26 -13.64 -7.20 25.40
C GLN A 26 -12.78 -6.56 24.28
N LYS A 27 -11.45 -6.53 24.43
CA LYS A 27 -10.55 -6.08 23.36
C LYS A 27 -10.44 -7.13 22.26
N GLU A 28 -10.21 -8.38 22.63
CA GLU A 28 -10.13 -9.52 21.72
C GLU A 28 -11.41 -9.68 20.88
N LEU A 29 -12.59 -9.59 21.50
CA LEU A 29 -13.86 -9.61 20.78
C LEU A 29 -13.99 -8.45 19.77
N ARG A 30 -13.56 -7.25 20.16
CA ARG A 30 -13.58 -6.07 19.26
C ARG A 30 -12.60 -6.22 18.10
N GLU A 31 -11.43 -6.80 18.33
CA GLU A 31 -10.44 -7.07 17.29
C GLU A 31 -10.94 -8.13 16.30
N SER A 32 -11.55 -9.21 16.80
CA SER A 32 -12.20 -10.23 15.97
C SER A 32 -13.29 -9.63 15.09
N GLN A 33 -14.20 -8.83 15.68
CA GLN A 33 -15.27 -8.15 14.94
C GLN A 33 -14.72 -7.21 13.86
N ARG A 34 -13.71 -6.39 14.20
CA ARG A 34 -13.06 -5.50 13.24
C ARG A 34 -12.40 -6.26 12.09
N PHE A 35 -11.80 -7.42 12.39
CA PHE A 35 -11.21 -8.27 11.37
C PHE A 35 -12.28 -8.86 10.45
N GLU A 36 -13.36 -9.42 11.00
CA GLU A 36 -14.48 -9.97 10.24
C GLU A 36 -15.12 -8.92 9.32
N ASP A 37 -15.35 -7.70 9.83
CA ASP A 37 -15.89 -6.58 9.05
C ASP A 37 -14.93 -6.17 7.91
N ALA A 38 -13.64 -6.03 8.20
CA ALA A 38 -12.63 -5.67 7.21
C ALA A 38 -12.47 -6.76 6.13
N LEU A 39 -12.53 -8.03 6.53
CA LEU A 39 -12.45 -9.17 5.62
C LEU A 39 -13.68 -9.24 4.70
N ALA A 40 -14.87 -8.97 5.24
CA ALA A 40 -16.10 -8.92 4.45
C ALA A 40 -16.07 -7.78 3.42
N ASP A 41 -15.59 -6.59 3.80
CA ASP A 41 -15.45 -5.47 2.86
C ASP A 41 -14.43 -5.79 1.76
N ALA A 42 -13.26 -6.34 2.13
CA ALA A 42 -12.25 -6.76 1.16
C ALA A 42 -12.80 -7.78 0.15
N ARG A 43 -13.53 -8.80 0.62
CA ARG A 43 -14.18 -9.80 -0.24
C ARG A 43 -15.16 -9.16 -1.20
N ARG A 44 -16.04 -8.28 -0.71
CA ARG A 44 -17.02 -7.57 -1.55
C ARG A 44 -16.35 -6.80 -2.69
N TRP A 45 -15.26 -6.08 -2.42
CA TRP A 45 -14.54 -5.33 -3.46
C TRP A 45 -13.80 -6.26 -4.44
N THR A 46 -13.18 -7.33 -3.94
CA THR A 46 -12.52 -8.33 -4.79
C THR A 46 -13.50 -9.08 -5.68
N GLU A 47 -14.68 -9.44 -5.18
CA GLU A 47 -15.76 -10.05 -5.99
C GLU A 47 -16.23 -9.09 -7.09
N ARG A 48 -16.42 -7.81 -6.75
CA ARG A 48 -16.75 -6.78 -7.74
C ARG A 48 -15.67 -6.67 -8.82
N LEU A 49 -14.39 -6.65 -8.42
CA LEU A 49 -13.26 -6.61 -9.35
C LEU A 49 -13.21 -7.86 -10.24
N GLY A 50 -13.35 -9.05 -9.66
CA GLY A 50 -13.37 -10.31 -10.40
C GLY A 50 -14.47 -10.35 -11.45
N GLY A 51 -15.66 -9.84 -11.11
CA GLY A 51 -16.76 -9.68 -12.07
C GLY A 51 -16.41 -8.76 -13.24
N GLN A 52 -15.59 -7.72 -13.05
CA GLN A 52 -15.14 -6.85 -14.14
C GLN A 52 -14.07 -7.51 -14.99
N VAL A 53 -13.04 -8.08 -14.36
CA VAL A 53 -11.91 -8.73 -15.03
C VAL A 53 -12.36 -9.90 -15.91
N MET A 54 -13.37 -10.66 -15.49
CA MET A 54 -13.87 -11.81 -16.26
C MET A 54 -14.79 -11.43 -17.42
N ASN A 55 -15.39 -10.24 -17.42
CA ASN A 55 -16.44 -9.85 -18.37
C ASN A 55 -16.07 -8.66 -19.26
N LEU A 56 -14.93 -8.01 -19.02
CA LEU A 56 -14.45 -6.88 -19.81
C LEU A 56 -13.15 -7.27 -20.51
N SER A 57 -13.03 -6.95 -21.79
CA SER A 57 -11.80 -7.14 -22.57
C SER A 57 -11.45 -5.84 -23.27
N GLY A 58 -10.17 -5.45 -23.22
CA GLY A 58 -9.68 -4.24 -23.87
C GLY A 58 -9.75 -4.35 -25.40
N THR A 59 -10.12 -3.25 -26.06
CA THR A 59 -10.26 -3.18 -27.53
C THR A 59 -9.03 -2.60 -28.23
N ASP A 60 -8.10 -2.03 -27.48
CA ASP A 60 -6.86 -1.42 -27.95
C ASP A 60 -5.73 -1.72 -26.95
N THR A 61 -4.49 -1.38 -27.30
CA THR A 61 -3.32 -1.69 -26.47
C THR A 61 -3.40 -1.09 -25.07
N ALA A 62 -3.92 0.13 -24.93
CA ALA A 62 -3.97 0.83 -23.64
C ALA A 62 -5.04 0.24 -22.72
N SER A 63 -6.24 -0.05 -23.26
CA SER A 63 -7.30 -0.73 -22.51
C SER A 63 -6.95 -2.19 -22.19
N GLN A 64 -6.20 -2.88 -23.06
CA GLN A 64 -5.68 -4.22 -22.78
C GLN A 64 -4.67 -4.20 -21.63
N GLN A 65 -3.73 -3.24 -21.63
CA GLN A 65 -2.78 -3.07 -20.53
C GLN A 65 -3.50 -2.76 -19.21
N ALA A 66 -4.44 -1.82 -19.21
CA ALA A 66 -5.19 -1.51 -18.00
C ALA A 66 -6.00 -2.72 -17.48
N MET A 67 -6.56 -3.55 -18.36
CA MET A 67 -7.21 -4.80 -17.94
C MET A 67 -6.22 -5.86 -17.44
N ALA A 68 -4.99 -5.89 -17.97
CA ALA A 68 -3.93 -6.74 -17.45
C ALA A 68 -3.53 -6.30 -16.03
N ASP A 69 -3.27 -5.01 -15.83
CA ASP A 69 -2.97 -4.45 -14.50
C ASP A 69 -4.11 -4.72 -13.50
N ALA A 70 -5.37 -4.58 -13.94
CA ALA A 70 -6.53 -4.95 -13.12
C ALA A 70 -6.56 -6.44 -12.73
N SER A 71 -6.16 -7.31 -13.65
CA SER A 71 -6.10 -8.77 -13.42
C SER A 71 -4.98 -9.15 -12.45
N GLU A 72 -3.84 -8.47 -12.53
CA GLU A 72 -2.75 -8.60 -11.56
C GLU A 72 -3.22 -8.18 -10.17
N ARG A 73 -3.90 -7.03 -10.07
CA ARG A 73 -4.47 -6.56 -8.80
C ARG A 73 -5.53 -7.51 -8.23
N PHE A 74 -6.36 -8.11 -9.09
CA PHE A 74 -7.31 -9.14 -8.68
C PHE A 74 -6.60 -10.36 -8.09
N THR A 75 -5.54 -10.84 -8.74
CA THR A 75 -4.74 -11.97 -8.26
C THR A 75 -4.09 -11.65 -6.91
N ALA A 76 -3.50 -10.46 -6.78
CA ALA A 76 -2.88 -9.99 -5.54
C ALA A 76 -3.91 -9.86 -4.40
N ALA A 77 -5.07 -9.25 -4.66
CA ALA A 77 -6.15 -9.10 -3.68
C ALA A 77 -6.68 -10.47 -3.21
N ASN A 78 -6.89 -11.41 -4.13
CA ASN A 78 -7.38 -12.75 -3.80
C ASN A 78 -6.38 -13.55 -2.95
N SER A 79 -5.08 -13.45 -3.29
CA SER A 79 -4.01 -14.04 -2.49
C SER A 79 -3.94 -13.42 -1.08
N ALA A 80 -3.99 -12.10 -0.99
CA ALA A 80 -3.93 -11.37 0.28
C ALA A 80 -5.14 -11.65 1.19
N ILE A 81 -6.36 -11.71 0.64
CA ILE A 81 -7.57 -12.08 1.41
C ILE A 81 -7.44 -13.48 2.00
N SER A 82 -6.87 -14.43 1.24
CA SER A 82 -6.75 -15.82 1.66
C SER A 82 -5.74 -16.01 2.80
N GLN A 83 -4.78 -15.09 2.94
CA GLN A 83 -3.71 -15.15 3.94
C GLN A 83 -3.91 -14.18 5.12
N ALA A 84 -4.89 -13.27 5.03
CA ALA A 84 -5.12 -12.25 6.05
C ALA A 84 -5.55 -12.85 7.40
N THR A 85 -4.86 -12.48 8.48
CA THR A 85 -5.18 -12.86 9.86
C THR A 85 -5.47 -11.65 10.75
N THR A 86 -5.36 -10.44 10.22
CA THR A 86 -5.59 -9.18 10.93
C THR A 86 -6.43 -8.21 10.11
N ALA A 87 -7.13 -7.28 10.79
CA ALA A 87 -7.93 -6.26 10.11
C ALA A 87 -7.10 -5.40 9.15
N LYS A 88 -5.84 -5.11 9.49
CA LYS A 88 -4.93 -4.34 8.63
C LYS A 88 -4.59 -5.09 7.35
N GLN A 89 -4.31 -6.39 7.42
CA GLN A 89 -4.07 -7.22 6.23
C GLN A 89 -5.30 -7.30 5.32
N ALA A 90 -6.50 -7.44 5.89
CA ALA A 90 -7.74 -7.40 5.12
C ALA A 90 -7.93 -6.03 4.43
N GLN A 91 -7.63 -4.93 5.11
CA GLN A 91 -7.66 -3.58 4.52
C GLN A 91 -6.65 -3.42 3.37
N LEU A 92 -5.44 -3.97 3.49
CA LEU A 92 -4.46 -3.96 2.39
C LEU A 92 -4.99 -4.73 1.18
N ALA A 93 -5.63 -5.87 1.39
CA ALA A 93 -6.24 -6.63 0.30
C ALA A 93 -7.40 -5.86 -0.38
N ARG A 94 -8.18 -5.12 0.41
CA ARG A 94 -9.19 -4.17 -0.10
C ARG A 94 -8.55 -3.08 -0.96
N GLU A 95 -7.44 -2.48 -0.53
CA GLU A 95 -6.73 -1.45 -1.33
C GLU A 95 -6.28 -2.03 -2.68
N SER A 96 -5.71 -3.24 -2.71
CA SER A 96 -5.38 -3.93 -3.97
C SER A 96 -6.60 -4.10 -4.88
N ALA A 97 -7.75 -4.50 -4.33
CA ALA A 97 -8.98 -4.64 -5.11
C ALA A 97 -9.50 -3.30 -5.66
N LEU A 98 -9.41 -2.23 -4.87
CA LEU A 98 -9.77 -0.88 -5.31
C LEU A 98 -8.83 -0.39 -6.42
N GLU A 99 -7.52 -0.61 -6.30
CA GLU A 99 -6.54 -0.29 -7.35
C GLU A 99 -6.90 -0.99 -8.67
N GLY A 100 -7.25 -2.28 -8.62
CA GLY A 100 -7.73 -3.02 -9.78
C GLY A 100 -9.01 -2.40 -10.39
N LEU A 101 -9.93 -1.92 -9.56
CA LEU A 101 -11.15 -1.25 -10.03
C LEU A 101 -10.86 0.11 -10.67
N TYR A 102 -9.83 0.84 -10.21
CA TYR A 102 -9.38 2.06 -10.88
C TYR A 102 -8.80 1.75 -12.27
N TYR A 103 -8.06 0.66 -12.43
CA TYR A 103 -7.59 0.21 -13.74
C TYR A 103 -8.75 -0.21 -14.66
N VAL A 104 -9.78 -0.90 -14.14
CA VAL A 104 -11.01 -1.19 -14.90
C VAL A 104 -11.70 0.09 -15.34
N ALA A 105 -11.83 1.08 -14.45
CA ALA A 105 -12.45 2.36 -14.78
C ALA A 105 -11.66 3.09 -15.88
N ALA A 106 -10.33 3.07 -15.80
CA ALA A 106 -9.44 3.61 -16.82
C ALA A 106 -9.57 2.89 -18.17
N ALA A 107 -9.66 1.56 -18.18
CA ALA A 107 -9.89 0.79 -19.40
C ALA A 107 -11.23 1.17 -20.05
N ARG A 108 -12.30 1.27 -19.26
CA ARG A 108 -13.63 1.72 -19.72
C ARG A 108 -13.57 3.13 -20.31
N GLU A 109 -12.88 4.05 -19.65
CA GLU A 109 -12.72 5.43 -20.11
C GLU A 109 -12.06 5.50 -21.49
N ILE A 110 -10.94 4.78 -21.70
CA ILE A 110 -10.26 4.72 -23.01
C ILE A 110 -11.16 4.14 -24.10
N MET A 111 -11.95 3.13 -23.75
CA MET A 111 -12.90 2.50 -24.68
C MET A 111 -14.15 3.36 -24.94
N GLY A 112 -14.23 4.58 -24.37
CA GLY A 112 -15.38 5.47 -24.52
C GLY A 112 -16.63 4.96 -23.80
N MET A 113 -16.47 4.09 -22.81
CA MET A 113 -17.54 3.54 -21.98
C MET A 113 -17.73 4.37 -20.71
N ASP A 114 -18.86 4.19 -20.04
CA ASP A 114 -19.04 4.67 -18.67
C ASP A 114 -17.99 3.98 -17.76
N PRO A 115 -17.10 4.74 -17.07
CA PRO A 115 -16.12 4.22 -16.12
C PRO A 115 -16.76 3.46 -14.94
N GLY A 116 -18.04 3.71 -14.68
CA GLY A 116 -18.80 3.14 -13.58
C GLY A 116 -18.86 4.08 -12.37
N PRO A 117 -19.42 3.61 -11.24
CA PRO A 117 -19.64 4.46 -10.08
C PRO A 117 -18.32 4.83 -9.40
N GLU A 118 -18.30 6.04 -8.83
CA GLU A 118 -17.15 6.58 -8.10
C GLU A 118 -16.64 5.59 -7.05
N LEU A 119 -15.32 5.40 -7.06
CA LEU A 119 -14.63 4.50 -6.15
C LEU A 119 -14.15 5.29 -4.92
N PRO A 120 -14.07 4.64 -3.74
CA PRO A 120 -13.36 5.22 -2.62
C PRO A 120 -11.94 5.64 -3.03
N PRO A 121 -11.43 6.80 -2.59
CA PRO A 121 -10.06 7.18 -2.86
C PRO A 121 -9.09 6.22 -2.16
N LEU A 122 -8.05 5.82 -2.89
CA LEU A 122 -6.98 4.98 -2.35
C LEU A 122 -6.19 5.76 -1.31
N GLU A 123 -5.59 5.06 -0.35
CA GLU A 123 -4.70 5.71 0.62
C GLU A 123 -3.53 6.41 -0.08
N GLY A 124 -2.87 5.72 -1.02
CA GLY A 124 -1.77 6.29 -1.79
C GLY A 124 -2.20 7.48 -2.67
N GLN A 125 -3.40 7.44 -3.21
CA GLN A 125 -3.96 8.53 -4.02
C GLN A 125 -4.28 9.76 -3.17
N ARG A 126 -4.78 9.60 -1.93
CA ARG A 126 -5.04 10.72 -1.03
C ARG A 126 -3.80 11.57 -0.80
N GLN A 127 -2.64 10.90 -0.71
CA GLN A 127 -1.35 11.55 -0.45
C GLN A 127 -0.73 12.08 -1.75
N ALA A 128 -0.69 11.26 -2.81
CA ALA A 128 -0.02 11.62 -4.06
C ALA A 128 -0.83 12.59 -4.93
N GLY A 129 -2.11 12.78 -4.62
CA GLY A 129 -2.98 13.65 -5.39
C GLY A 129 -3.29 13.11 -6.78
N LYS A 130 -3.72 14.00 -7.67
CA LYS A 130 -4.12 13.67 -9.04
C LYS A 130 -3.78 14.76 -10.05
N VAL A 131 -3.57 14.35 -11.29
CA VAL A 131 -3.44 15.25 -12.43
C VAL A 131 -4.79 15.92 -12.69
N THR A 132 -4.81 17.25 -12.74
CA THR A 132 -6.05 18.03 -12.97
C THR A 132 -6.11 18.70 -14.33
N GLU A 133 -4.99 18.78 -15.04
CA GLU A 133 -4.87 19.44 -16.34
C GLU A 133 -3.78 18.77 -17.17
N THR A 134 -3.92 18.81 -18.49
CA THR A 134 -2.92 18.25 -19.39
C THR A 134 -1.68 19.14 -19.40
N ARG A 135 -0.50 18.54 -19.19
CA ARG A 135 0.79 19.25 -19.25
C ARG A 135 1.84 18.41 -19.95
N THR A 136 2.63 19.06 -20.79
CA THR A 136 3.77 18.47 -21.50
C THR A 136 5.05 19.17 -21.07
N VAL A 137 6.10 18.40 -20.76
CA VAL A 137 7.41 18.90 -20.32
C VAL A 137 8.54 18.11 -20.97
N GLU A 138 9.72 18.71 -21.05
CA GLU A 138 10.94 18.03 -21.44
C GLU A 138 11.71 17.58 -20.18
N ALA A 139 12.00 16.29 -20.08
CA ALA A 139 12.74 15.70 -18.95
C ALA A 139 13.69 14.61 -19.47
N ASN A 140 14.97 14.71 -19.13
CA ASN A 140 16.02 13.75 -19.54
C ASN A 140 16.08 13.48 -21.05
N GLY A 141 15.85 14.52 -21.86
CA GLY A 141 15.84 14.40 -23.33
C GLY A 141 14.59 13.73 -23.90
N GLU A 142 13.54 13.57 -23.09
CA GLU A 142 12.27 13.00 -23.49
C GLU A 142 11.11 13.97 -23.22
N THR A 143 10.15 13.99 -24.16
CA THR A 143 8.88 14.69 -23.99
C THR A 143 7.92 13.83 -23.16
N LEU A 144 7.61 14.30 -21.96
CA LEU A 144 6.63 13.71 -21.05
C LEU A 144 5.32 14.46 -21.10
N THR A 145 4.20 13.75 -21.18
CA THR A 145 2.86 14.33 -21.06
C THR A 145 2.08 13.65 -19.94
N ALA A 146 1.42 14.44 -19.09
CA ALA A 146 0.44 14.00 -18.12
C ALA A 146 -0.94 14.59 -18.48
N SER A 147 -2.01 13.86 -18.20
CA SER A 147 -3.39 14.27 -18.51
C SER A 147 -4.39 13.75 -17.46
N PRO A 148 -5.47 14.49 -17.15
CA PRO A 148 -6.55 14.01 -16.29
C PRO A 148 -7.43 12.98 -17.00
N SER A 149 -7.44 12.96 -18.34
CA SER A 149 -8.26 12.07 -19.15
C SER A 149 -7.42 11.28 -20.14
N ALA A 150 -7.95 10.14 -20.55
CA ALA A 150 -7.26 9.26 -21.47
C ALA A 150 -7.13 9.85 -22.88
N SER A 151 -6.03 9.53 -23.58
CA SER A 151 -5.81 9.93 -24.96
C SER A 151 -4.76 9.04 -25.63
N ALA A 152 -4.63 9.15 -26.95
CA ALA A 152 -3.56 8.47 -27.68
C ALA A 152 -2.15 8.95 -27.26
N GLN A 153 -2.03 10.19 -26.76
CA GLN A 153 -0.78 10.78 -26.27
C GLN A 153 -0.44 10.35 -24.85
N THR A 154 -1.43 9.91 -24.07
CA THR A 154 -1.28 9.50 -22.67
C THR A 154 -1.98 8.16 -22.42
N PRO A 155 -1.47 7.05 -22.99
CA PRO A 155 -2.13 5.75 -22.91
C PRO A 155 -1.89 5.01 -21.58
N ASN A 156 -1.00 5.49 -20.72
CA ASN A 156 -0.59 4.78 -19.51
C ASN A 156 -1.31 5.36 -18.29
N TYR A 157 -2.23 4.59 -17.70
CA TYR A 157 -2.91 5.00 -16.48
C TYR A 157 -2.12 4.63 -15.23
N TYR A 158 -2.15 5.50 -14.22
CA TYR A 158 -1.71 5.18 -12.87
C TYR A 158 -2.77 5.63 -11.85
N PRO A 159 -3.16 4.77 -10.89
CA PRO A 159 -4.22 5.08 -9.93
C PRO A 159 -3.80 6.08 -8.83
N GLY A 160 -2.51 6.40 -8.73
CA GLY A 160 -1.95 7.30 -7.72
C GLY A 160 -1.42 6.54 -6.50
N GLY A 161 -0.26 6.96 -5.97
CA GLY A 161 0.41 6.21 -4.91
C GLY A 161 1.86 6.60 -4.66
N VAL A 162 2.53 5.76 -3.86
CA VAL A 162 3.95 5.88 -3.52
C VAL A 162 4.70 4.77 -4.25
N VAL A 163 5.77 5.12 -4.95
CA VAL A 163 6.72 4.17 -5.57
C VAL A 163 8.11 4.47 -5.01
N ALA A 164 8.76 3.49 -4.38
CA ALA A 164 10.10 3.65 -3.81
C ALA A 164 10.27 4.97 -3.00
N GLY A 165 9.31 5.24 -2.10
CA GLY A 165 9.30 6.43 -1.23
C GLY A 165 8.86 7.74 -1.87
N ARG A 166 8.59 7.77 -3.18
CA ARG A 166 8.22 9.00 -3.91
C ARG A 166 6.79 8.95 -4.45
N PRO A 167 6.10 10.10 -4.49
CA PRO A 167 4.75 10.15 -5.04
C PRO A 167 4.73 9.97 -6.54
N VAL A 168 3.65 9.35 -6.99
CA VAL A 168 3.18 9.38 -8.37
C VAL A 168 1.70 9.78 -8.35
N PRO A 169 1.33 10.99 -8.80
CA PRO A 169 -0.07 11.41 -8.83
C PRO A 169 -0.93 10.50 -9.71
N ALA A 170 -2.21 10.36 -9.37
CA ALA A 170 -3.16 9.63 -10.21
C ALA A 170 -3.37 10.35 -11.55
N GLY A 171 -3.39 9.62 -12.66
CA GLY A 171 -3.65 10.21 -13.98
C GLY A 171 -3.16 9.38 -15.15
N TRP A 172 -3.23 9.98 -16.33
CA TRP A 172 -2.80 9.39 -17.59
C TRP A 172 -1.47 9.99 -18.03
N TYR A 173 -0.56 9.14 -18.52
CA TYR A 173 0.81 9.52 -18.84
C TYR A 173 1.26 9.01 -20.21
N SER A 174 2.12 9.76 -20.89
CA SER A 174 2.70 9.37 -22.18
C SER A 174 3.60 8.15 -22.07
N ARG A 175 4.27 8.00 -20.93
CA ARG A 175 5.04 6.80 -20.56
C ARG A 175 4.92 6.54 -19.06
N PRO A 176 5.08 5.27 -18.63
CA PRO A 176 5.05 4.92 -17.21
C PRO A 176 6.40 5.26 -16.56
N TRP A 177 6.66 6.55 -16.33
CA TRP A 177 7.97 7.04 -15.85
C TRP A 177 8.37 6.56 -14.46
N TRP A 178 7.46 5.93 -13.72
CA TRP A 178 7.69 5.27 -12.43
C TRP A 178 8.05 3.79 -12.55
N ALA A 179 7.88 3.16 -13.72
CA ALA A 179 7.98 1.70 -13.88
C ALA A 179 9.35 1.14 -13.47
N ASP A 180 10.43 1.83 -13.81
CA ASP A 180 11.79 1.41 -13.43
C ASP A 180 11.99 1.49 -11.92
N ALA A 181 11.45 2.52 -11.26
CA ALA A 181 11.54 2.66 -9.81
C ALA A 181 10.67 1.63 -9.08
N LEU A 182 9.56 1.19 -9.68
CA LEU A 182 8.72 0.13 -9.14
C LEU A 182 9.48 -1.21 -9.09
N THR A 183 10.33 -1.48 -10.08
CA THR A 183 11.06 -2.74 -10.20
C THR A 183 12.42 -2.71 -9.50
N THR A 184 13.15 -1.60 -9.61
CA THR A 184 14.54 -1.49 -9.12
C THR A 184 14.69 -0.70 -7.83
N GLY A 185 13.66 0.06 -7.43
CA GLY A 185 13.77 1.06 -6.36
C GLY A 185 14.56 2.32 -6.75
N VAL A 186 15.15 2.36 -7.95
CA VAL A 186 16.00 3.47 -8.40
C VAL A 186 15.22 4.42 -9.30
N TRP A 187 15.25 5.71 -8.93
CA TRP A 187 14.59 6.77 -9.70
C TRP A 187 15.48 7.36 -10.78
N MET A 188 14.86 7.85 -11.87
CA MET A 188 15.56 8.56 -12.93
C MET A 188 16.33 9.78 -12.37
N VAL A 189 17.54 10.00 -12.88
CA VAL A 189 18.32 11.21 -12.59
C VAL A 189 17.46 12.43 -12.95
N GLY A 190 17.38 13.43 -12.08
CA GLY A 190 16.57 14.62 -12.35
C GLY A 190 15.06 14.47 -12.11
N TYR A 191 14.62 13.44 -11.37
CA TYR A 191 13.23 13.31 -10.89
C TYR A 191 12.65 14.64 -10.41
N SER A 192 13.35 15.37 -9.53
CA SER A 192 12.82 16.58 -8.92
C SER A 192 12.62 17.72 -9.92
N MET A 193 13.47 17.80 -10.96
CA MET A 193 13.30 18.77 -12.04
C MET A 193 12.08 18.41 -12.91
N MET A 194 11.96 17.13 -13.27
CA MET A 194 10.81 16.61 -14.01
C MET A 194 9.51 16.81 -13.24
N PHE A 195 9.48 16.42 -11.97
CA PHE A 195 8.33 16.54 -11.08
C PHE A 195 7.90 18.00 -10.95
N ASN A 196 8.85 18.90 -10.71
CA ASN A 196 8.55 20.33 -10.61
C ASN A 196 7.98 20.88 -11.93
N ALA A 197 8.61 20.56 -13.08
CA ALA A 197 8.11 21.00 -14.38
C ALA A 197 6.68 20.50 -14.64
N MET A 198 6.41 19.24 -14.29
CA MET A 198 5.12 18.59 -14.57
C MET A 198 4.01 19.02 -13.62
N PHE A 199 4.29 19.19 -12.32
CA PHE A 199 3.23 19.28 -11.31
C PHE A 199 3.23 20.58 -10.50
N ALA A 200 4.26 21.43 -10.62
CA ALA A 200 4.26 22.69 -9.87
C ALA A 200 3.01 23.53 -10.19
N GLY A 201 2.34 24.00 -9.13
CA GLY A 201 1.12 24.81 -9.21
C GLY A 201 -0.14 24.06 -9.61
N MET A 202 -0.09 22.74 -9.82
CA MET A 202 -1.27 21.95 -10.19
C MET A 202 -2.16 21.72 -8.96
N SER A 203 -3.43 22.13 -9.04
CA SER A 203 -4.35 22.12 -7.88
C SER A 203 -4.57 20.73 -7.24
N GLY A 204 -4.40 19.65 -8.01
CA GLY A 204 -4.52 18.28 -7.51
C GLY A 204 -3.24 17.71 -6.92
N VAL A 205 -2.12 18.44 -6.94
CA VAL A 205 -0.82 18.02 -6.37
C VAL A 205 -0.39 19.07 -5.35
N GLY A 206 -0.60 18.76 -4.07
CA GLY A 206 -0.50 19.73 -2.98
C GLY A 206 0.89 19.97 -2.41
N TYR A 207 1.94 19.36 -2.97
CA TYR A 207 3.30 19.37 -2.42
C TYR A 207 4.34 19.74 -3.48
N SER A 208 5.48 20.24 -3.02
CA SER A 208 6.59 20.64 -3.88
C SER A 208 7.42 19.43 -4.33
N ALA A 209 8.24 19.60 -5.38
CA ALA A 209 9.20 18.58 -5.78
C ALA A 209 10.24 18.25 -4.69
N ALA A 210 10.62 19.24 -3.87
CA ALA A 210 11.52 19.03 -2.75
C ALA A 210 10.89 18.14 -1.67
N ALA A 211 9.62 18.40 -1.35
CA ALA A 211 8.84 17.56 -0.44
C ALA A 211 8.67 16.13 -1.01
N ALA A 212 8.36 16.00 -2.30
CA ALA A 212 8.24 14.72 -3.00
C ALA A 212 9.52 13.87 -2.94
N GLU A 213 10.68 14.53 -3.00
CA GLU A 213 12.00 13.90 -2.92
C GLU A 213 12.38 13.50 -1.49
N SER A 214 12.07 14.34 -0.51
CA SER A 214 12.44 14.09 0.89
C SER A 214 11.53 13.10 1.60
N GLY A 215 10.43 12.67 0.98
CA GLY A 215 9.42 11.84 1.64
C GLY A 215 8.45 12.64 2.54
N ASP A 216 8.60 13.96 2.61
CA ASP A 216 7.82 14.86 3.49
C ASP A 216 6.69 15.59 2.73
N TRP A 217 5.92 14.82 1.95
CA TRP A 217 4.92 15.34 1.02
C TRP A 217 3.48 15.08 1.45
N GLY A 218 3.27 14.70 2.72
CA GLY A 218 1.94 14.54 3.30
C GLY A 218 1.73 13.29 4.17
N GLY A 219 2.73 12.91 4.98
CA GLY A 219 2.65 11.75 5.86
C GLY A 219 2.24 12.07 7.30
N ASP A 220 0.94 12.11 7.57
CA ASP A 220 0.41 11.61 8.85
C ASP A 220 -0.17 10.21 8.61
N LEU A 221 0.73 9.25 8.40
CA LEU A 221 0.47 7.84 8.66
C LEU A 221 1.53 7.39 9.66
N GLY A 222 1.19 7.52 10.94
CA GLY A 222 2.00 7.04 12.05
C GLY A 222 2.50 5.61 11.83
N GLY A 223 3.83 5.47 11.87
CA GLY A 223 4.49 4.18 11.73
C GLY A 223 6.03 4.20 11.75
N ALA A 224 6.68 5.24 12.29
CA ALA A 224 8.12 5.18 12.61
C ALA A 224 8.64 6.24 13.62
N GLU A 225 7.79 7.11 14.19
CA GLU A 225 8.27 8.14 15.13
C GLU A 225 7.29 8.25 16.31
N GLY A 226 7.47 7.35 17.27
CA GLY A 226 6.82 7.37 18.58
C GLY A 226 7.76 6.97 19.72
N MET A 227 9.08 7.04 19.48
CA MET A 227 10.06 7.01 20.57
C MET A 227 10.28 8.45 21.01
N ASP A 228 9.47 8.88 21.97
CA ASP A 228 9.62 10.12 22.73
C ASP A 228 11.07 10.24 23.24
N GLY A 229 11.86 11.08 22.55
CA GLY A 229 13.17 11.51 22.97
C GLY A 229 13.05 12.50 24.12
N GLY A 230 12.71 12.01 25.31
CA GLY A 230 12.47 12.85 26.47
C GLY A 230 12.37 12.08 27.78
N ALA A 231 13.46 12.14 28.57
CA ALA A 231 13.52 11.83 30.00
C ALA A 231 13.62 10.35 30.44
N LEU A 232 14.84 9.81 30.41
CA LEU A 232 15.33 8.91 31.46
C LEU A 232 16.73 9.33 31.89
N ASP A 233 16.81 10.43 32.64
CA ASP A 233 17.88 10.63 33.60
C ASP A 233 17.48 9.88 34.89
N GLY A 234 18.26 8.87 35.26
CA GLY A 234 18.20 8.21 36.57
C GLY A 234 17.30 6.98 36.69
N ALA A 235 17.83 5.80 36.35
CA ALA A 235 17.53 4.57 37.10
C ALA A 235 18.61 3.51 36.82
N GLY A 236 19.39 3.19 37.85
CA GLY A 236 20.43 2.17 37.79
C GLY A 236 19.90 0.74 37.78
N ASP A 237 20.81 -0.15 37.38
CA ASP A 237 20.96 -1.53 37.81
C ASP A 237 19.68 -2.36 38.01
N MET A 238 19.31 -3.17 37.01
CA MET A 238 18.88 -4.56 37.24
C MET A 238 19.07 -5.40 35.98
N GLY A 239 19.95 -6.41 36.09
CA GLY A 239 19.54 -7.80 35.92
C GLY A 239 19.52 -8.37 34.49
N SER A 240 20.55 -9.15 34.21
CA SER A 240 20.65 -10.22 33.21
C SER A 240 19.38 -11.08 33.06
N GLY A 241 18.97 -11.34 31.81
CA GLY A 241 17.98 -12.35 31.46
C GLY A 241 18.00 -12.63 29.95
N ASP A 242 18.54 -13.79 29.60
CA ASP A 242 18.52 -14.44 28.29
C ASP A 242 17.10 -14.54 27.70
N ALA A 243 16.92 -14.08 26.46
CA ALA A 243 15.81 -14.47 25.58
C ALA A 243 16.16 -14.14 24.11
N GLY A 244 16.72 -15.15 23.44
CA GLY A 244 16.25 -15.64 22.13
C GLY A 244 16.06 -14.65 20.99
N GLY A 245 16.89 -14.80 19.96
CA GLY A 245 16.82 -14.05 18.71
C GLY A 245 15.56 -14.30 17.88
N GLY A 246 15.27 -13.30 17.05
CA GLY A 246 14.27 -13.31 16.00
C GLY A 246 14.63 -12.19 15.02
N ASP A 247 15.01 -12.60 13.82
CA ASP A 247 15.44 -11.79 12.69
C ASP A 247 14.20 -11.07 12.11
N ASP A 248 13.94 -9.83 12.51
CA ASP A 248 12.87 -9.01 11.94
C ASP A 248 13.36 -8.36 10.63
N GLY A 249 13.52 -9.22 9.61
CA GLY A 249 13.71 -8.84 8.22
C GLY A 249 12.39 -8.42 7.56
N GLY A 250 12.43 -7.35 6.79
CA GLY A 250 11.28 -6.62 6.27
C GLY A 250 10.28 -7.45 5.46
N PHE A 251 9.00 -7.29 5.80
CA PHE A 251 7.83 -7.87 5.14
C PHE A 251 7.70 -7.55 3.63
N PHE A 252 8.56 -6.70 3.08
CA PHE A 252 8.55 -6.30 1.67
C PHE A 252 9.72 -6.83 0.83
N ASP A 253 10.70 -7.52 1.43
CA ASP A 253 11.90 -7.98 0.70
C ASP A 253 11.69 -9.32 -0.05
N GLY A 254 10.59 -10.02 0.20
CA GLY A 254 10.35 -11.38 -0.33
C GLY A 254 9.28 -11.51 -1.42
N LEU A 255 8.61 -10.43 -1.82
CA LEU A 255 7.46 -10.51 -2.75
C LEU A 255 7.87 -10.43 -4.24
N PHE A 256 9.10 -9.98 -4.56
CA PHE A 256 9.54 -9.69 -5.93
C PHE A 256 11.00 -10.11 -6.25
N GLY A 257 11.53 -11.14 -5.60
CA GLY A 257 12.89 -11.63 -5.87
C GLY A 257 12.89 -13.01 -6.54
N GLY A 258 12.98 -13.03 -7.86
CA GLY A 258 13.10 -14.24 -8.67
C GLY A 258 14.44 -14.97 -8.44
N ASP A 259 14.33 -16.30 -8.54
CA ASP A 259 15.36 -17.33 -8.61
C ASP A 259 16.61 -16.95 -9.44
N GLY A 260 17.79 -17.26 -8.89
CA GLY A 260 19.05 -16.86 -9.50
C GLY A 260 20.31 -17.37 -8.80
N GLY A 261 20.44 -18.70 -8.63
CA GLY A 261 21.74 -19.37 -8.79
C GLY A 261 22.50 -19.81 -7.53
N ASP A 262 22.40 -21.09 -7.21
CA ASP A 262 23.55 -21.97 -6.92
C ASP A 262 23.03 -23.42 -7.03
N GLY A 263 23.50 -24.27 -7.93
CA GLY A 263 24.84 -24.82 -7.87
C GLY A 263 24.89 -26.02 -6.92
N GLY A 264 24.33 -27.19 -7.30
CA GLY A 264 24.49 -28.39 -6.47
C GLY A 264 23.64 -29.60 -6.84
N MET A 265 24.13 -30.41 -7.78
CA MET A 265 24.22 -31.88 -7.69
C MET A 265 23.00 -32.64 -7.12
N PHE A 266 22.06 -33.05 -7.98
CA PHE A 266 21.32 -34.29 -7.77
C PHE A 266 21.28 -35.10 -9.07
N ASP A 267 22.22 -36.03 -9.10
CA ASP A 267 22.32 -37.17 -9.98
C ASP A 267 21.08 -38.05 -9.80
N PHE A 268 20.26 -38.17 -10.85
CA PHE A 268 19.25 -39.23 -10.96
C PHE A 268 19.28 -39.76 -12.39
N ASP A 269 20.24 -40.64 -12.58
CA ASP A 269 20.24 -41.72 -13.54
C ASP A 269 18.92 -42.52 -13.46
N PHE A 270 18.10 -42.46 -14.51
CA PHE A 270 17.10 -43.48 -14.80
C PHE A 270 17.04 -43.71 -16.31
N ASP A 271 17.68 -44.82 -16.66
CA ASP A 271 17.59 -45.58 -17.91
C ASP A 271 16.16 -46.06 -18.20
N PHE A 272 15.92 -46.39 -19.48
CA PHE A 272 14.69 -46.82 -20.18
C PHE A 272 13.80 -45.75 -20.87
#